data_AF-A0A8T4MAV8-F1
#
_entry.id   AF-A0A8T4MAV8-F1
#
_cell.length_a   1.000
_cell.length_b   1.000
_cell.length_c   1.000
_cell.angle_alpha   90.00
_cell.angle_beta   90.00
_cell.angle_gamma   90.00
#
_symmetry.space_group_name_H-M   'P 1'
#
loop_
_entity.id
_entity.type
_entity.pdbx_description
1 polymer ?
#
loop_
_entity_poly.entity_id
_entity_poly.type
_entity_poly.pdbx_seq_one_letter_code
_entity_poly.pdbx_strand_id
1 'polypeptide(L)'
;MINEISAKLIKSLERKGFSLEFPEYNSNEEIILDIIKQHNLRLNLSIPIFLKERINYKEIIKKLSILEKKEFDKILLISYKIYKQEQLLDALENLNKIIKENKIPSDFSINEFKKYSDSFKESQIKSENEEQEIIRKQSKLRLNLDLNKSLSTLFSPAKIKIMDKIFNHQKLSNTELKYYYRAISNINRATLNPDLREYLRIIEITKKIHPSR
;
A
#
# COMPACT_ATOMS: atom_id res chain seq x y z
N MET A 1 -11.69 -27.56 -20.01
CA MET A 1 -12.68 -26.69 -19.35
C MET A 1 -12.15 -26.39 -17.96
N ILE A 2 -11.64 -25.18 -17.73
CA ILE A 2 -11.26 -24.75 -16.39
C ILE A 2 -12.56 -24.26 -15.75
N ASN A 3 -13.01 -24.93 -14.70
CA ASN A 3 -14.20 -24.52 -13.94
C ASN A 3 -13.89 -23.17 -13.27
N GLU A 4 -14.41 -22.08 -13.84
CA GLU A 4 -14.30 -20.75 -13.25
C GLU A 4 -15.06 -20.71 -11.92
N ILE A 5 -14.32 -20.64 -10.82
CA ILE A 5 -14.88 -20.40 -9.49
C ILE A 5 -15.39 -18.96 -9.47
N SER A 6 -16.68 -18.76 -9.20
CA SER A 6 -17.25 -17.40 -9.21
C SER A 6 -16.56 -16.49 -8.18
N ALA A 7 -16.26 -15.24 -8.57
CA ALA A 7 -15.64 -14.25 -7.68
C ALA A 7 -16.45 -14.00 -6.39
N LYS A 8 -17.77 -14.22 -6.41
CA LYS A 8 -18.62 -14.19 -5.21
C LYS A 8 -18.30 -15.34 -4.25
N LEU A 9 -18.07 -16.54 -4.78
CA LEU A 9 -17.73 -17.72 -3.99
C LEU A 9 -16.34 -17.55 -3.37
N ILE A 10 -15.35 -17.07 -4.13
CA ILE A 10 -13.99 -16.75 -3.67
C ILE A 10 -14.04 -15.79 -2.47
N LYS A 11 -14.71 -14.63 -2.62
CA LYS A 11 -14.88 -13.67 -1.52
C LYS A 11 -15.64 -14.23 -0.31
N SER A 12 -16.58 -15.15 -0.52
CA SER A 12 -17.31 -15.79 0.59
C SER A 12 -16.43 -16.77 1.37
N LEU A 13 -15.50 -17.44 0.69
CA LEU A 13 -14.56 -18.39 1.27
C LEU A 13 -13.44 -17.66 2.03
N GLU A 14 -12.90 -16.56 1.49
CA GLU A 14 -11.96 -15.68 2.20
C GLU A 14 -12.56 -15.16 3.51
N ARG A 15 -13.82 -14.67 3.47
CA ARG A 15 -14.54 -14.20 4.67
C ARG A 15 -14.75 -15.30 5.71
N LYS A 16 -14.76 -16.57 5.29
CA LYS A 16 -14.87 -17.74 6.17
C LYS A 16 -13.51 -18.26 6.65
N GLY A 17 -12.41 -17.58 6.32
CA GLY A 17 -11.07 -17.91 6.79
C GLY A 17 -10.36 -18.99 5.95
N PHE A 18 -10.89 -19.35 4.78
CA PHE A 18 -10.14 -20.18 3.84
C PHE A 18 -9.07 -19.32 3.16
N SER A 19 -7.80 -19.71 3.32
CA SER A 19 -6.71 -19.17 2.50
C SER A 19 -6.83 -19.81 1.12
N LEU A 20 -7.22 -19.00 0.14
CA LEU A 20 -7.21 -19.41 -1.25
C LEU A 20 -5.83 -19.10 -1.80
N GLU A 21 -5.12 -20.14 -2.23
CA GLU A 21 -3.90 -19.97 -3.03
C GLU A 21 -4.34 -19.41 -4.38
N PHE A 22 -4.14 -18.11 -4.55
CA PHE A 22 -4.29 -17.49 -5.86
C PHE A 22 -3.12 -17.93 -6.72
N PRO A 23 -3.34 -18.21 -8.02
CA PRO A 23 -2.22 -18.43 -8.92
C PRO A 23 -1.31 -17.20 -8.87
N GLU A 24 -0.05 -17.42 -8.47
CA GLU A 24 0.99 -16.40 -8.57
C GLU A 24 1.34 -16.25 -10.05
N TYR A 25 1.16 -15.04 -10.57
CA TYR A 25 1.61 -14.70 -11.92
C TYR A 25 3.08 -14.28 -11.84
N ASN A 26 3.90 -14.83 -12.72
CA ASN A 26 5.34 -14.52 -12.77
C ASN A 26 5.61 -13.22 -13.52
N SER A 27 4.68 -12.78 -14.38
CA SER A 27 4.83 -11.54 -15.14
C SER A 27 3.49 -10.91 -15.54
N ASN A 28 3.52 -9.62 -15.90
CA ASN A 28 2.35 -8.91 -16.41
C ASN A 28 1.85 -9.49 -17.74
N GLU A 29 2.71 -10.06 -18.56
CA GLU A 29 2.32 -10.74 -19.80
C GLU A 29 1.44 -11.95 -19.52
N GLU A 30 1.71 -12.72 -18.47
CA GLU A 30 0.86 -13.85 -18.06
C GLU A 30 -0.52 -13.37 -17.62
N ILE A 31 -0.58 -12.28 -16.84
CA ILE A 31 -1.85 -11.65 -16.42
C ILE A 31 -2.65 -11.20 -17.64
N ILE A 32 -2.01 -10.47 -18.57
CA ILE A 32 -2.65 -9.97 -19.78
C ILE A 32 -3.20 -11.13 -20.63
N LEU A 33 -2.42 -12.20 -20.79
CA LEU A 33 -2.82 -13.38 -21.54
C LEU A 33 -4.05 -14.05 -20.95
N ASP A 34 -4.08 -14.24 -19.64
CA ASP A 34 -5.21 -14.88 -18.96
C ASP A 34 -6.46 -14.01 -19.00
N ILE A 35 -6.33 -12.69 -18.85
CA ILE A 35 -7.45 -11.76 -19.00
C ILE A 35 -8.07 -11.86 -20.39
N ILE A 36 -7.25 -11.84 -21.45
CA ILE A 36 -7.74 -11.89 -22.84
C ILE A 36 -8.45 -13.22 -23.13
N LYS A 37 -7.88 -14.33 -22.66
CA LYS A 37 -8.43 -15.68 -22.85
C LYS A 37 -9.76 -15.93 -22.13
N GLN A 38 -10.05 -15.16 -21.08
CA GLN A 38 -11.35 -15.23 -20.41
C GLN A 38 -12.47 -14.59 -21.25
N HIS A 39 -12.15 -13.90 -22.36
CA HIS A 39 -13.12 -13.25 -23.24
C HIS A 39 -14.13 -12.36 -22.49
N ASN A 40 -13.68 -11.76 -21.38
CA ASN A 40 -14.51 -10.97 -20.50
C ASN A 40 -14.20 -9.49 -20.70
N LEU A 41 -15.11 -8.79 -21.38
CA LEU A 41 -14.99 -7.36 -21.67
C LEU A 41 -14.70 -6.50 -20.44
N ARG A 42 -15.22 -6.89 -19.26
CA ARG A 42 -15.01 -6.14 -18.03
C ARG A 42 -13.57 -6.29 -17.51
N LEU A 43 -13.00 -7.48 -17.65
CA LEU A 43 -11.61 -7.72 -17.27
C LEU A 43 -10.64 -7.05 -18.24
N ASN A 44 -10.99 -6.99 -19.53
CA ASN A 44 -10.19 -6.28 -20.54
C ASN A 44 -9.98 -4.80 -20.20
N LEU A 45 -10.93 -4.15 -19.53
CA LEU A 45 -10.80 -2.77 -19.05
C LEU A 45 -9.61 -2.54 -18.09
N SER A 46 -9.10 -3.60 -17.46
CA SER A 46 -7.94 -3.53 -16.56
C SER A 46 -6.59 -3.64 -17.26
N ILE A 47 -6.55 -4.12 -18.51
CA ILE A 47 -5.31 -4.31 -19.29
C ILE A 47 -4.48 -3.00 -19.42
N PRO A 48 -5.07 -1.80 -19.64
CA PRO A 48 -4.31 -0.56 -19.64
C PRO A 48 -3.55 -0.26 -18.34
N ILE A 49 -3.83 -0.95 -17.23
CA ILE A 49 -3.05 -0.77 -16.00
C ILE A 49 -1.72 -1.53 -16.13
N PHE A 50 -1.79 -2.78 -16.56
CA PHE A 50 -0.63 -3.66 -16.73
C PHE A 50 0.29 -3.22 -17.88
N LEU A 51 -0.27 -2.52 -18.87
CA LEU A 51 0.50 -1.94 -19.99
C LEU A 51 1.33 -0.70 -19.60
N LYS A 52 1.23 -0.20 -18.37
CA LYS A 52 2.09 0.90 -17.88
C LYS A 52 3.55 0.45 -17.83
N GLU A 53 3.78 -0.83 -17.57
CA GLU A 53 5.10 -1.43 -17.52
C GLU A 53 5.57 -1.90 -18.90
N ARG A 54 6.86 -2.20 -19.02
CA ARG A 54 7.41 -2.72 -20.26
C ARG A 54 6.94 -4.15 -20.47
N ILE A 55 6.30 -4.40 -21.60
CA ILE A 55 5.81 -5.73 -21.99
C ILE A 55 6.48 -6.26 -23.27
N ASN A 56 6.61 -7.58 -23.37
CA ASN A 56 7.04 -8.23 -24.61
C ASN A 56 5.84 -8.59 -25.52
N TYR A 57 5.49 -7.67 -26.43
CA TYR A 57 4.39 -7.87 -27.39
C TYR A 57 4.50 -9.17 -28.18
N LYS A 58 5.71 -9.56 -28.61
CA LYS A 58 5.93 -10.76 -29.44
C LYS A 58 5.62 -12.05 -28.67
N GLU A 59 5.87 -12.09 -27.37
CA GLU A 59 5.55 -13.24 -26.54
C GLU A 59 4.05 -13.39 -26.30
N ILE A 60 3.36 -12.27 -26.09
CA ILE A 60 1.90 -12.25 -25.92
C ILE A 60 1.22 -12.77 -27.19
N ILE A 61 1.49 -12.17 -28.36
CA ILE A 61 0.79 -12.53 -29.60
C ILE A 61 1.01 -13.98 -30.04
N LYS A 62 2.16 -14.60 -29.71
CA LYS A 62 2.44 -16.00 -30.05
C LYS A 62 1.49 -16.97 -29.37
N LYS A 63 0.94 -16.57 -28.21
CA LYS A 63 0.06 -17.38 -27.37
C LYS A 63 -1.42 -17.01 -27.56
N LEU A 64 -1.73 -16.07 -28.46
CA LEU A 64 -3.09 -15.62 -28.77
C LEU A 64 -3.53 -16.12 -30.14
N SER A 65 -4.81 -16.46 -30.25
CA SER A 65 -5.51 -16.67 -31.51
C SER A 65 -5.67 -15.37 -32.29
N ILE A 66 -6.09 -15.47 -33.56
CA ILE A 66 -6.26 -14.30 -34.44
C ILE A 66 -7.30 -13.31 -33.87
N LEU A 67 -8.38 -13.80 -33.26
CA LEU A 67 -9.43 -12.95 -32.69
C LEU A 67 -8.93 -12.23 -31.44
N GLU A 68 -8.30 -12.97 -30.52
CA GLU A 68 -7.71 -12.42 -29.30
C GLU A 68 -6.62 -11.40 -29.60
N LYS A 69 -5.81 -11.65 -30.63
CA LYS A 69 -4.81 -10.69 -31.10
C LYS A 69 -5.45 -9.39 -31.56
N LYS A 70 -6.51 -9.44 -32.36
CA LYS A 70 -7.23 -8.24 -32.81
C LYS A 70 -7.79 -7.45 -31.63
N GLU A 71 -8.32 -8.14 -30.63
CA GLU A 71 -8.81 -7.51 -29.41
C GLU A 71 -7.67 -6.86 -28.62
N PHE A 72 -6.55 -7.56 -28.44
CA PHE A 72 -5.39 -7.00 -27.74
C PHE A 72 -4.79 -5.79 -28.46
N ASP A 73 -4.64 -5.87 -29.79
CA ASP A 73 -4.18 -4.78 -30.66
C ASP A 73 -5.06 -3.53 -30.49
N LYS A 74 -6.37 -3.73 -30.40
CA LYS A 74 -7.33 -2.65 -30.13
C LYS A 74 -7.14 -2.03 -28.75
N ILE A 75 -6.93 -2.86 -27.74
CA ILE A 75 -6.70 -2.41 -26.35
C ILE A 75 -5.38 -1.64 -26.24
N LEU A 76 -4.33 -2.05 -26.95
CA LEU A 76 -3.06 -1.31 -27.02
C LEU A 76 -3.26 0.09 -27.58
N LEU A 77 -4.05 0.26 -28.63
CA LEU A 77 -4.34 1.56 -29.23
C LEU A 77 -5.15 2.46 -28.30
N ILE A 78 -6.15 1.90 -27.62
CA ILE A 78 -6.93 2.62 -26.60
C ILE A 78 -5.99 3.06 -25.47
N SER A 79 -5.15 2.17 -24.97
CA SER A 79 -4.18 2.44 -23.90
C SER A 79 -3.19 3.53 -24.29
N TYR A 80 -2.68 3.49 -25.52
CA TYR A 80 -1.82 4.54 -26.07
C TYR A 80 -2.51 5.92 -26.04
N LYS A 81 -3.78 5.99 -26.43
CA LYS A 81 -4.55 7.24 -26.40
C LYS A 81 -4.81 7.71 -24.96
N ILE A 82 -5.09 6.80 -24.04
CA ILE A 82 -5.24 7.10 -22.60
C ILE A 82 -3.93 7.69 -22.06
N TYR A 83 -2.80 7.03 -22.29
CA TYR A 83 -1.50 7.50 -21.78
C TYR A 83 -1.07 8.83 -22.36
N LYS A 84 -1.45 9.11 -23.62
CA LYS A 84 -1.24 10.42 -24.24
C LYS A 84 -2.06 11.51 -23.54
N GLN A 85 -3.29 11.22 -23.12
CA GLN A 85 -4.13 12.18 -22.37
C GLN A 85 -3.63 12.39 -20.94
N GLU A 86 -3.20 11.32 -20.28
CA GLU A 86 -2.73 11.33 -18.89
C GLU A 86 -1.23 11.68 -18.76
N GLN A 87 -0.56 12.05 -19.85
CA GLN A 87 0.86 12.45 -19.90
C GLN A 87 1.84 11.41 -19.33
N LEU A 88 1.55 10.11 -19.49
CA LEU A 88 2.40 9.02 -19.03
C LEU A 88 3.51 8.71 -20.06
N LEU A 89 4.53 9.58 -20.12
CA LEU A 89 5.54 9.59 -21.18
C LEU A 89 6.30 8.26 -21.33
N ASP A 90 6.76 7.68 -20.22
CA ASP A 90 7.58 6.45 -20.25
C ASP A 90 6.80 5.24 -20.82
N ALA A 91 5.55 5.08 -20.39
CA ALA A 91 4.67 4.03 -20.89
C ALA A 91 4.24 4.29 -22.34
N LEU A 92 4.04 5.57 -22.69
CA LEU A 92 3.66 6.00 -24.03
C LEU A 92 4.74 5.68 -25.06
N GLU A 93 6.01 5.92 -24.75
CA GLU A 93 7.13 5.61 -25.65
C GLU A 93 7.19 4.12 -26.01
N ASN A 94 7.03 3.26 -25.00
CA ASN A 94 7.03 1.82 -25.20
C ASN A 94 5.87 1.37 -26.09
N LEU A 95 4.64 1.83 -25.80
CA LEU A 95 3.47 1.50 -26.62
C LEU A 95 3.60 2.04 -28.05
N ASN A 96 4.14 3.25 -28.23
CA ASN A 96 4.36 3.84 -29.54
C ASN A 96 5.33 3.00 -30.38
N LYS A 97 6.41 2.51 -29.75
CA LYS A 97 7.38 1.61 -30.40
C LYS A 97 6.70 0.32 -30.85
N ILE A 98 5.93 -0.32 -29.97
CA ILE A 98 5.18 -1.56 -30.28
C ILE A 98 4.21 -1.33 -31.44
N ILE A 99 3.41 -0.25 -31.40
CA ILE A 99 2.41 0.07 -32.43
C ILE A 99 3.07 0.29 -33.79
N LYS A 100 4.17 1.06 -33.83
CA LYS A 100 4.90 1.36 -35.07
C LYS A 100 5.59 0.14 -35.67
N GLU A 101 6.31 -0.63 -34.85
CA GLU A 101 7.06 -1.81 -35.30
C GLU A 101 6.13 -2.89 -35.87
N ASN A 102 4.95 -3.06 -35.26
CA ASN A 102 4.02 -4.13 -35.61
C ASN A 102 2.90 -3.69 -36.56
N LYS A 103 2.89 -2.42 -36.99
CA LYS A 103 1.90 -1.84 -37.91
C LYS A 103 0.45 -2.13 -37.48
N ILE A 104 0.15 -1.90 -36.20
CA ILE A 104 -1.16 -2.23 -35.63
C ILE A 104 -2.24 -1.34 -36.29
N PRO A 105 -3.31 -1.93 -36.86
CA PRO A 105 -4.33 -1.19 -37.59
C PRO A 105 -5.16 -0.31 -36.64
N SER A 106 -5.27 0.97 -36.97
CA SER A 106 -5.94 1.97 -36.15
C SER A 106 -7.46 1.92 -36.32
N ASP A 107 -8.15 1.15 -35.48
CA ASP A 107 -9.61 1.26 -35.38
C ASP A 107 -10.15 0.91 -33.99
N PHE A 108 -10.86 1.86 -33.38
CA PHE A 108 -11.67 1.65 -32.18
C PHE A 108 -12.73 2.76 -32.07
N SER A 109 -13.88 2.44 -31.48
CA SER A 109 -14.96 3.40 -31.31
C SER A 109 -14.69 4.37 -30.16
N ILE A 110 -15.28 5.57 -30.24
CA ILE A 110 -15.21 6.58 -29.17
C ILE A 110 -15.83 6.04 -27.86
N ASN A 111 -16.88 5.23 -27.96
CA ASN A 111 -17.54 4.64 -26.80
C ASN A 111 -16.65 3.64 -26.06
N GLU A 112 -15.88 2.84 -26.78
CA GLU A 112 -14.90 1.92 -26.18
C GLU A 112 -13.80 2.71 -25.50
N PHE A 113 -13.24 3.72 -26.17
CA PHE A 113 -12.25 4.59 -25.57
C PHE A 113 -12.72 5.18 -24.23
N LYS A 114 -13.95 5.70 -24.18
CA LYS A 114 -14.51 6.28 -22.96
C LYS A 114 -14.60 5.26 -21.82
N LYS A 115 -15.10 4.04 -22.10
CA LYS A 115 -15.20 2.96 -21.09
C LYS A 115 -13.84 2.61 -20.47
N TYR A 116 -12.83 2.44 -21.31
CA TYR A 116 -11.47 2.13 -20.84
C TYR A 116 -10.85 3.29 -20.07
N SER A 117 -11.05 4.53 -20.54
CA SER A 117 -10.54 5.73 -19.85
C SER A 117 -11.16 5.92 -18.47
N ASP A 118 -12.50 5.78 -18.36
CA ASP A 118 -13.20 5.90 -17.09
C ASP A 118 -12.72 4.82 -16.09
N SER A 119 -12.66 3.56 -16.52
CA SER A 119 -12.16 2.44 -15.70
C SER A 119 -10.70 2.62 -15.27
N PHE A 120 -9.86 3.17 -16.16
CA PHE A 120 -8.46 3.44 -15.85
C PHE A 120 -8.32 4.52 -14.77
N LYS A 121 -9.09 5.60 -14.86
CA LYS A 121 -9.11 6.68 -13.86
C LYS A 121 -9.59 6.19 -12.50
N GLU A 122 -10.67 5.43 -12.46
CA GLU A 122 -11.17 4.82 -11.22
C GLU A 122 -10.11 3.95 -10.55
N SER A 123 -9.36 3.19 -11.36
CA SER A 123 -8.30 2.31 -10.85
C SER A 123 -7.10 3.09 -10.31
N GLN A 124 -6.73 4.21 -10.94
CA GLN A 124 -5.67 5.09 -10.43
C GLN A 124 -6.05 5.70 -9.09
N ILE A 125 -7.25 6.29 -8.99
CA ILE A 125 -7.75 6.89 -7.73
C ILE A 125 -7.74 5.86 -6.61
N LYS A 126 -8.14 4.62 -6.91
CA LYS A 126 -8.14 3.54 -5.92
C LYS A 126 -6.72 3.19 -5.46
N SER A 127 -5.77 3.06 -6.39
CA SER A 127 -4.36 2.80 -6.07
C SER A 127 -3.75 3.89 -5.20
N GLU A 128 -4.00 5.16 -5.53
CA GLU A 128 -3.51 6.31 -4.77
C GLU A 128 -4.07 6.32 -3.34
N ASN A 129 -5.36 6.01 -3.17
CA ASN A 129 -5.97 5.93 -1.85
C ASN A 129 -5.38 4.79 -1.00
N GLU A 130 -5.13 3.63 -1.61
CA GLU A 130 -4.51 2.49 -0.93
C GLU A 130 -3.07 2.81 -0.51
N GLU A 131 -2.28 3.44 -1.39
CA GLU A 131 -0.92 3.91 -1.06
C GLU A 131 -0.93 4.93 0.08
N GLN A 132 -1.83 5.91 0.04
CA GLN A 132 -1.99 6.89 1.11
C GLN A 132 -2.35 6.23 2.44
N GLU A 133 -3.22 5.22 2.45
CA GLU A 133 -3.53 4.47 3.66
C GLU A 133 -2.31 3.71 4.20
N ILE A 134 -1.53 3.08 3.32
CA ILE A 134 -0.29 2.38 3.71
C ILE A 134 0.71 3.36 4.32
N ILE A 135 0.93 4.51 3.67
CA ILE A 135 1.82 5.56 4.17
C ILE A 135 1.33 6.07 5.53
N ARG A 136 0.02 6.29 5.71
CA ARG A 136 -0.57 6.69 7.00
C ARG A 136 -0.36 5.64 8.09
N LYS A 137 -0.49 4.34 7.75
CA LYS A 137 -0.23 3.24 8.69
C LYS A 137 1.26 3.21 9.09
N GLN A 138 2.16 3.34 8.11
CA GLN A 138 3.60 3.35 8.35
C GLN A 138 4.07 4.57 9.16
N SER A 139 3.54 5.76 8.88
CA SER A 139 3.87 6.98 9.63
C SER A 139 3.40 6.88 11.08
N LYS A 140 2.18 6.35 11.31
CA LYS A 140 1.67 6.08 12.66
C LYS A 140 2.55 5.07 13.41
N LEU A 141 3.00 4.01 12.73
CA LEU A 141 3.92 3.04 13.32
C LEU A 141 5.27 3.68 13.69
N ARG A 142 5.84 4.51 12.82
CA ARG A 142 7.09 5.24 13.10
C ARG A 142 6.95 6.19 14.29
N LEU A 143 5.89 6.99 14.34
CA LEU A 143 5.61 7.88 15.47
C LEU A 143 5.49 7.10 16.78
N ASN A 144 4.81 5.94 16.75
CA ASN A 144 4.71 5.08 17.93
C ASN A 144 6.06 4.47 18.34
N LEU A 145 6.92 4.11 17.39
CA LEU A 145 8.26 3.59 17.67
C LEU A 145 9.18 4.68 18.24
N ASP A 146 9.14 5.89 17.70
CA ASP A 146 9.93 7.03 18.18
C ASP A 146 9.47 7.47 19.57
N LEU A 147 8.16 7.46 19.82
CA LEU A 147 7.59 7.69 21.14
C LEU A 147 8.03 6.61 22.12
N ASN A 148 7.93 5.33 21.76
CA ASN A 148 8.40 4.22 22.60
C ASN A 148 9.90 4.30 22.90
N LYS A 149 10.72 4.65 21.91
CA LYS A 149 12.16 4.88 22.09
C LYS A 149 12.41 6.02 23.06
N SER A 150 11.72 7.16 22.88
CA SER A 150 11.84 8.33 23.75
C SER A 150 11.34 8.08 25.17
N LEU A 151 10.35 7.20 25.34
CA LEU A 151 9.87 6.80 26.65
C LEU A 151 10.81 5.77 27.30
N SER A 152 11.38 4.85 26.54
CA SER A 152 12.29 3.83 27.06
C SER A 152 13.59 4.39 27.64
N THR A 153 14.01 5.57 27.20
CA THR A 153 15.18 6.27 27.78
C THR A 153 14.90 6.84 29.17
N LEU A 154 13.63 7.09 29.49
CA LEU A 154 13.21 7.78 30.72
C LEU A 154 12.41 6.89 31.67
N PHE A 155 11.79 5.83 31.16
CA PHE A 155 10.77 5.07 31.86
C PHE A 155 10.97 3.56 31.71
N SER A 156 10.80 2.83 32.82
CA SER A 156 10.70 1.37 32.83
C SER A 156 9.46 0.90 32.06
N PRO A 157 9.40 -0.34 31.55
CA PRO A 157 8.28 -0.86 30.74
C PRO A 157 6.87 -0.65 31.34
N ALA A 158 6.71 -0.80 32.65
CA ALA A 158 5.43 -0.55 33.34
C ALA A 158 5.01 0.93 33.34
N LYS A 159 5.97 1.85 33.35
CA LYS A 159 5.75 3.30 33.28
C LYS A 159 5.46 3.76 31.84
N ILE A 160 6.11 3.13 30.84
CA ILE A 160 5.83 3.38 29.41
C ILE A 160 4.36 3.11 29.10
N LYS A 161 3.80 1.98 29.56
CA LYS A 161 2.36 1.66 29.36
C LYS A 161 1.40 2.74 29.87
N ILE A 162 1.74 3.39 30.98
CA ILE A 162 0.92 4.46 31.56
C ILE A 162 1.11 5.76 30.76
N MET A 163 2.34 6.07 30.34
CA MET A 163 2.61 7.22 29.48
C MET A 163 1.95 7.06 28.10
N ASP A 164 1.98 5.88 27.49
CA ASP A 164 1.29 5.57 26.23
C ASP A 164 -0.22 5.80 26.34
N LYS A 165 -0.84 5.39 27.46
CA LYS A 165 -2.25 5.68 27.73
C LYS A 165 -2.52 7.17 27.78
N ILE A 166 -1.66 7.95 28.44
CA ILE A 166 -1.78 9.42 28.54
C ILE A 166 -1.63 10.07 27.17
N PHE A 167 -0.62 9.72 26.38
CA PHE A 167 -0.39 10.26 25.03
C PHE A 167 -1.53 9.92 24.06
N ASN A 168 -2.19 8.78 24.23
CA ASN A 168 -3.34 8.37 23.43
C ASN A 168 -4.69 8.79 24.03
N HIS A 169 -4.71 9.68 25.02
CA HIS A 169 -5.92 10.18 25.70
C HIS A 169 -6.83 9.09 26.28
N GLN A 170 -6.26 7.95 26.69
CA GLN A 170 -6.98 6.85 27.32
C GLN A 170 -7.15 7.11 28.82
N LYS A 171 -8.31 6.73 29.38
CA LYS A 171 -8.54 6.83 30.83
C LYS A 171 -7.61 5.87 31.59
N LEU A 172 -6.95 6.38 32.61
CA LEU A 172 -6.19 5.59 33.59
C LEU A 172 -7.12 5.04 34.66
N SER A 173 -6.86 3.82 35.13
CA SER A 173 -7.50 3.29 36.34
C SER A 173 -6.99 4.02 37.59
N ASN A 174 -7.72 3.94 38.70
CA ASN A 174 -7.33 4.59 39.97
C ASN A 174 -5.95 4.14 40.47
N THR A 175 -5.58 2.88 40.24
CA THR A 175 -4.27 2.33 40.60
C THR A 175 -3.16 2.90 39.71
N GLU A 176 -3.39 2.99 38.40
CA GLU A 176 -2.46 3.60 37.44
C GLU A 176 -2.29 5.10 37.69
N LEU A 177 -3.35 5.81 38.06
CA LEU A 177 -3.33 7.23 38.38
C LEU A 177 -2.49 7.50 39.64
N LYS A 178 -2.69 6.69 40.69
CA LYS A 178 -1.87 6.75 41.92
C LYS A 178 -0.39 6.44 41.63
N TYR A 179 -0.13 5.47 40.76
CA TYR A 179 1.23 5.13 40.33
C TYR A 179 1.87 6.23 39.48
N TYR A 180 1.11 6.89 38.60
CA TYR A 180 1.56 8.03 37.80
C TYR A 180 2.07 9.17 38.68
N TYR A 181 1.26 9.65 39.63
CA TYR A 181 1.67 10.74 40.52
C TYR A 181 2.86 10.38 41.39
N ARG A 182 2.95 9.12 41.84
CA ARG A 182 4.05 8.66 42.71
C ARG A 182 5.38 8.49 41.98
N ALA A 183 5.38 7.93 40.77
CA ALA A 183 6.58 7.37 40.14
C ALA A 183 6.93 7.97 38.76
N ILE A 184 6.04 8.73 38.15
CA ILE A 184 6.16 9.25 36.77
C ILE A 184 6.12 10.79 36.76
N SER A 185 5.21 11.41 37.51
CA SER A 185 5.02 12.88 37.51
C SER A 185 6.28 13.66 37.88
N ASN A 186 7.07 13.17 38.85
CA ASN A 186 8.33 13.81 39.24
C ASN A 186 9.39 13.75 38.13
N ILE A 187 9.46 12.63 37.40
CA ILE A 187 10.36 12.47 36.27
C ILE A 187 9.96 13.45 35.16
N ASN A 188 8.66 13.55 34.84
CA ASN A 188 8.13 14.51 33.86
C ASN A 188 8.43 15.97 34.23
N ARG A 189 8.25 16.34 35.51
CA ARG A 189 8.56 17.70 35.98
C ARG A 189 10.05 18.02 35.88
N ALA A 190 10.91 17.06 36.22
CA ALA A 190 12.34 17.23 36.09
C ALA A 190 12.81 17.23 34.64
N THR A 191 12.21 16.45 33.74
CA THR A 191 12.58 16.49 32.33
C THR A 191 12.17 17.78 31.63
N LEU A 192 11.11 18.45 32.11
CA LEU A 192 10.60 19.72 31.60
C LEU A 192 11.23 20.97 32.25
N ASN A 193 11.99 20.82 33.35
CA ASN A 193 12.68 21.92 34.02
C ASN A 193 14.21 21.66 34.02
N PRO A 194 15.01 22.44 33.25
CA PRO A 194 16.45 22.24 33.10
C PRO A 194 17.21 22.16 34.43
N ASP A 195 16.88 23.04 35.38
CA ASP A 195 17.57 23.16 36.66
C ASP A 195 17.34 21.95 37.57
N LEU A 196 16.17 21.32 37.46
CA LEU A 196 15.81 20.11 38.21
C LEU A 196 16.50 18.84 37.66
N ARG A 197 16.87 18.79 36.38
CA ARG A 197 17.66 17.66 35.83
C ARG A 197 19.04 17.60 36.47
N GLU A 198 19.69 18.75 36.61
CA GLU A 198 21.02 18.83 37.19
C GLU A 198 21.01 18.42 38.67
N TYR A 199 20.00 18.86 39.40
CA TYR A 199 19.77 18.47 40.79
C TYR A 199 19.52 16.95 40.96
N LEU A 200 18.72 16.33 40.10
CA LEU A 200 18.50 14.87 40.14
C LEU A 200 19.76 14.07 39.78
N ARG A 201 20.56 14.57 38.83
CA ARG A 201 21.85 13.95 38.47
C ARG A 201 22.80 13.96 39.66
N ILE A 202 22.85 15.07 40.40
CA ILE A 202 23.63 15.19 41.64
C ILE A 202 23.13 14.18 42.69
N ILE A 203 21.81 14.03 42.86
CA ILE A 203 21.21 13.06 43.80
C ILE A 203 21.52 11.60 43.42
N GLU A 204 21.48 11.24 42.13
CA GLU A 204 21.81 9.89 41.66
C GLU A 204 23.30 9.57 41.85
N ILE A 205 24.17 10.55 41.60
CA ILE A 205 25.61 10.44 41.85
C ILE A 205 25.84 10.24 43.36
N THR A 206 25.19 11.04 44.22
CA THR A 206 25.34 10.90 45.68
C THR A 206 24.78 9.58 46.22
N LYS A 207 23.70 9.03 45.65
CA LYS A 207 23.19 7.70 46.01
C LYS A 207 24.13 6.55 45.61
N LYS A 208 24.88 6.71 44.52
CA LYS A 208 25.91 5.73 44.12
C LYS A 208 27.14 5.78 45.02
N ILE A 209 27.50 6.97 45.51
CA ILE A 209 28.67 7.19 46.38
C ILE A 209 28.35 6.83 47.84
N HIS A 210 27.13 7.11 48.29
CA HIS A 210 26.63 6.75 49.61
C HIS A 210 25.32 5.98 49.49
N PRO A 211 25.39 4.67 49.17
CA PRO A 211 24.21 3.83 49.25
C PRO A 211 23.76 3.82 50.71
N SER A 212 22.60 4.41 50.95
CA SER A 212 21.95 4.41 52.26
C SER A 212 21.77 2.94 52.68
N ARG A 213 22.41 2.55 53.79
CA ARG A 213 22.19 1.24 54.42
C ARG A 213 20.77 1.13 54.94
#